data_AF-A0A3D3P0R8-F1
#
_entry.id   AF-A0A3D3P0R8-F1
#
_cell.length_a   1.000
_cell.length_b   1.000
_cell.length_c   1.000
_cell.angle_alpha   90.00
_cell.angle_beta   90.00
_cell.angle_gamma   90.00
#
_symmetry.space_group_name_H-M   'P 1'
#
loop_
_entity.id
_entity.type
_entity.pdbx_description
1 polymer ?
#
loop_
_entity_poly.entity_id
_entity_poly.type
_entity_poly.pdbx_seq_one_letter_code
_entity_poly.pdbx_strand_id
1 'polypeptide(L)'
;MRFVSRVADGQSATFASRIGQSDPDAGISGEAAFVAPLYGKTGNLYGTCDFGLGPQQPGGETTLGWLKPWRPKDALYPAMPYQTIACQTVPFTPPPAGETVTQFTDGSVRFLNSGTLLDGTSNTLLISEKNQVTITEPGNPLGCSIKIDAKTGSFSGKIKPPGSTKFINFYGVMHQGAYNYGLGFFPGDQRAGEVVIADF
;
A
#
# COMPACT_ATOMS: atom_id res chain seq x y z
N MET A 1 -4.20 9.91 -5.78
CA MET A 1 -4.15 8.58 -6.43
C MET A 1 -3.36 7.62 -5.57
N ARG A 2 -3.67 6.32 -5.70
CA ARG A 2 -2.98 5.23 -5.01
C ARG A 2 -2.46 4.25 -6.05
N PHE A 3 -1.32 3.66 -5.74
CA PHE A 3 -0.63 2.76 -6.64
C PHE A 3 -0.54 1.39 -5.97
N VAL A 4 -1.10 0.38 -6.62
CA VAL A 4 -0.76 -1.03 -6.35
C VAL A 4 0.43 -1.32 -7.21
N SER A 5 1.54 -1.76 -6.63
CA SER A 5 2.71 -2.03 -7.42
C SER A 5 3.38 -3.33 -7.01
N ARG A 6 4.08 -3.96 -7.96
CA ARG A 6 5.01 -5.06 -7.72
C ARG A 6 6.35 -4.73 -8.34
N VAL A 7 7.41 -4.77 -7.54
CA VAL A 7 8.77 -4.60 -8.03
C VAL A 7 9.24 -5.88 -8.75
N ALA A 8 10.33 -5.80 -9.51
CA ALA A 8 10.80 -6.90 -10.37
C ALA A 8 11.12 -8.22 -9.63
N ASP A 9 11.34 -8.19 -8.31
CA ASP A 9 11.55 -9.38 -7.48
C ASP A 9 10.24 -9.98 -6.90
N GLY A 10 9.09 -9.44 -7.32
CA GLY A 10 7.75 -9.91 -6.96
C GLY A 10 7.12 -9.26 -5.73
N GLN A 11 7.81 -8.35 -5.05
CA GLN A 11 7.29 -7.73 -3.82
C GLN A 11 6.34 -6.57 -4.08
N SER A 12 5.34 -6.44 -3.22
CA SER A 12 4.38 -5.34 -3.26
C SER A 12 5.01 -4.02 -2.81
N ALA A 13 4.80 -2.97 -3.61
CA ALA A 13 5.10 -1.59 -3.28
C ALA A 13 3.82 -0.77 -3.39
N THR A 14 3.58 0.11 -2.43
CA THR A 14 2.41 1.00 -2.45
C THR A 14 2.82 2.40 -2.06
N PHE A 15 2.37 3.39 -2.80
CA PHE A 15 2.60 4.79 -2.48
C PHE A 15 1.39 5.65 -2.85
N ALA A 16 1.36 6.87 -2.32
CA ALA A 16 0.31 7.84 -2.56
C ALA A 16 0.92 9.11 -3.14
N SER A 17 0.33 9.64 -4.22
CA SER A 17 0.72 10.93 -4.78
C SER A 17 -0.51 11.73 -5.24
N ARG A 18 -0.31 13.04 -5.41
CA ARG A 18 -1.28 13.99 -6.01
C ARG A 18 -0.79 14.34 -7.42
N ILE A 19 -1.67 14.26 -8.41
CA ILE A 19 -1.45 14.88 -9.72
C ILE A 19 -2.03 16.29 -9.64
N GLY A 20 -1.20 17.29 -9.91
CA GLY A 20 -1.55 18.70 -9.80
C GLY A 20 -2.05 19.34 -11.10
N GLN A 21 -2.18 18.57 -12.19
CA GLN A 21 -2.65 19.05 -13.48
C GLN A 21 -4.01 18.41 -13.81
N SER A 22 -5.01 19.25 -14.07
CA SER A 22 -6.29 18.86 -14.66
C SER A 22 -6.14 18.82 -16.18
N ASP A 23 -6.63 17.77 -16.83
CA ASP A 23 -6.97 17.82 -18.25
C ASP A 23 -8.41 18.38 -18.37
N PRO A 24 -8.57 19.67 -18.75
CA PRO A 24 -9.89 20.30 -18.83
C PRO A 24 -10.78 19.70 -19.93
N ASP A 25 -10.22 18.96 -20.89
CA ASP A 25 -10.93 18.51 -22.08
C ASP A 25 -11.37 17.04 -22.01
N ALA A 26 -11.04 16.32 -20.92
CA ALA A 26 -11.36 14.89 -20.72
C ALA A 26 -10.94 14.01 -21.93
N GLY A 27 -9.97 14.47 -22.71
CA GLY A 27 -9.71 14.00 -24.07
C GLY A 27 -8.65 12.91 -24.16
N ILE A 28 -7.99 12.58 -23.05
CA ILE A 28 -6.95 11.57 -23.02
C ILE A 28 -7.47 10.38 -22.20
N SER A 29 -7.38 9.19 -22.78
CA SER A 29 -7.79 7.91 -22.20
C SER A 29 -7.01 7.56 -20.93
N GLY A 30 -7.23 8.29 -19.84
CA GLY A 30 -6.74 7.95 -18.50
C GLY A 30 -5.21 8.03 -18.30
N GLU A 31 -4.40 8.26 -19.33
CA GLU A 31 -2.94 8.21 -19.20
C GLU A 31 -2.31 9.58 -18.86
N ALA A 32 -1.46 9.63 -17.83
CA ALA A 32 -0.60 10.79 -17.61
C ALA A 32 0.83 10.41 -17.23
N ALA A 33 1.77 11.26 -17.64
CA ALA A 33 3.14 11.22 -17.18
C ALA A 33 3.19 11.43 -15.66
N PHE A 34 3.95 10.59 -14.98
CA PHE A 34 4.08 10.58 -13.54
C PHE A 34 5.56 10.63 -13.16
N VAL A 35 5.89 11.50 -12.21
CA VAL A 35 7.19 11.51 -11.53
C VAL A 35 6.96 11.83 -10.06
N ALA A 36 7.41 10.93 -9.18
CA ALA A 36 7.49 11.18 -7.75
C ALA A 36 8.96 11.22 -7.30
N PRO A 37 9.43 12.36 -6.75
CA PRO A 37 10.76 12.39 -6.15
C PRO A 37 10.78 11.53 -4.88
N LEU A 38 11.75 10.64 -4.79
CA LEU A 38 11.96 9.76 -3.64
C LEU A 38 13.29 10.09 -2.95
N TYR A 39 13.46 9.59 -1.72
CA TYR A 39 14.74 9.65 -0.99
C TYR A 39 15.34 11.05 -0.84
N GLY A 40 14.50 12.08 -0.64
CA GLY A 40 14.99 13.47 -0.57
C GLY A 40 15.48 14.00 -1.92
N LYS A 41 14.84 13.60 -3.03
CA LYS A 41 15.14 13.98 -4.42
C LYS A 41 16.42 13.36 -5.01
N THR A 42 16.97 12.33 -4.38
CA THR A 42 18.15 11.59 -4.89
C THR A 42 17.78 10.33 -5.70
N GLY A 43 16.49 10.03 -5.76
CA GLY A 43 15.92 9.04 -6.67
C GLY A 43 14.50 9.43 -7.04
N ASN A 44 13.86 8.63 -7.88
CA ASN A 44 12.50 8.89 -8.32
C ASN A 44 11.78 7.59 -8.69
N LEU A 45 10.46 7.68 -8.73
CA LEU A 45 9.62 6.76 -9.47
C LEU A 45 9.02 7.55 -10.63
N TYR A 46 9.07 7.01 -11.84
CA TYR A 46 8.63 7.72 -13.03
C TYR A 46 8.07 6.80 -14.11
N GLY A 47 7.22 7.33 -14.97
CA GLY A 47 6.65 6.59 -16.09
C GLY A 47 5.33 7.20 -16.54
N THR A 48 4.50 6.40 -17.19
CA THR A 48 3.12 6.76 -17.52
C THR A 48 2.19 5.92 -16.65
N CYS A 49 1.13 6.53 -16.15
CA CYS A 49 0.11 5.86 -15.35
C CYS A 49 -1.22 5.93 -16.10
N ASP A 50 -1.96 4.83 -16.15
CA ASP A 50 -3.35 4.79 -16.60
C ASP A 50 -4.29 4.84 -15.38
N PHE A 51 -5.18 5.82 -15.34
CA PHE A 51 -6.14 6.08 -14.27
C PHE A 51 -7.49 5.41 -14.49
N GLY A 52 -7.75 4.90 -15.69
CA GLY A 52 -9.06 4.42 -16.10
C GLY A 52 -10.15 5.49 -15.97
N LEU A 53 -11.39 5.05 -15.77
CA LEU A 53 -12.57 5.91 -15.69
C LEU A 53 -13.03 6.17 -14.25
N GLY A 54 -12.44 5.48 -13.26
CA GLY A 54 -12.75 5.68 -11.84
C GLY A 54 -12.36 4.49 -10.96
N PRO A 55 -12.61 4.54 -9.64
CA PRO A 55 -12.29 3.43 -8.71
C PRO A 55 -12.96 2.10 -9.07
N GLN A 56 -14.11 2.12 -9.74
CA GLN A 56 -14.85 0.94 -10.21
C GLN A 56 -14.41 0.47 -11.60
N GLN A 57 -13.67 1.30 -12.34
CA GLN A 57 -13.16 1.05 -13.68
C GLN A 57 -11.69 1.51 -13.76
N PRO A 58 -10.79 0.84 -13.02
CA PRO A 58 -9.38 1.20 -12.96
C PRO A 58 -8.70 0.99 -14.32
N GLY A 59 -7.63 1.75 -14.55
CA GLY A 59 -6.81 1.62 -15.75
C GLY A 59 -6.06 0.28 -15.81
N GLY A 60 -5.38 0.05 -16.94
CA GLY A 60 -4.49 -1.08 -17.13
C GLY A 60 -3.27 -1.06 -16.21
N GLU A 61 -2.57 -2.20 -16.15
CA GLU A 61 -1.24 -2.25 -15.55
C GLU A 61 -0.24 -1.48 -16.42
N THR A 62 0.55 -0.63 -15.79
CA THR A 62 1.61 0.17 -16.41
C THR A 62 2.95 -0.18 -15.79
N THR A 63 4.05 0.08 -16.51
CA THR A 63 5.39 -0.11 -15.96
C THR A 63 6.01 1.23 -15.59
N LEU A 64 6.40 1.39 -14.33
CA LEU A 64 7.11 2.55 -13.82
C LEU A 64 8.60 2.23 -13.62
N GLY A 65 9.47 3.14 -14.02
CA GLY A 65 10.90 3.11 -13.69
C GLY A 65 11.14 3.58 -12.27
N TRP A 66 11.94 2.83 -11.51
CA TRP A 66 12.34 3.14 -10.15
C TRP A 66 13.84 3.34 -10.05
N LEU A 67 14.24 4.57 -9.76
CA LEU A 67 15.62 4.93 -9.48
C LEU A 67 15.83 4.95 -7.97
N LYS A 68 16.53 3.94 -7.47
CA LYS A 68 16.90 3.83 -6.06
C LYS A 68 18.39 4.13 -5.86
N PRO A 69 18.77 5.23 -5.20
CA PRO A 69 20.16 5.54 -4.90
C PRO A 69 20.72 4.59 -3.83
N TRP A 70 22.05 4.49 -3.79
CA TRP A 70 22.73 3.82 -2.70
C TRP A 70 22.51 4.56 -1.39
N ARG A 71 22.14 3.83 -0.33
CA ARG A 71 21.91 4.38 1.00
C ARG A 71 22.33 3.34 2.05
N PRO A 72 23.22 3.69 3.01
CA PRO A 72 23.70 2.74 4.03
C PRO A 72 22.57 2.11 4.87
N LYS A 73 21.48 2.86 5.08
CA LYS A 73 20.33 2.46 5.88
C LYS A 73 19.34 1.52 5.16
N ASP A 74 19.48 1.33 3.85
CA ASP A 74 18.57 0.48 3.08
C ASP A 74 19.19 -0.92 2.92
N ALA A 75 19.45 -1.61 4.03
CA ALA A 75 20.16 -2.90 4.02
C ALA A 75 19.39 -4.00 3.26
N LEU A 76 18.05 -3.99 3.32
CA LEU A 76 17.18 -4.94 2.61
C LEU A 76 17.19 -4.75 1.08
N TYR A 77 17.34 -3.51 0.64
CA TYR A 77 17.42 -3.16 -0.77
C TYR A 77 18.60 -2.21 -0.92
N PRO A 78 19.82 -2.69 -1.18
CA PRO A 78 20.95 -1.81 -1.46
C PRO A 78 20.69 -0.98 -2.73
N ALA A 79 21.66 -0.16 -3.18
CA ALA A 79 21.49 0.48 -4.49
C ALA A 79 21.21 -0.61 -5.52
N MET A 80 20.05 -0.53 -6.18
CA MET A 80 19.71 -1.47 -7.22
C MET A 80 19.97 -0.78 -8.56
N PRO A 81 20.51 -1.49 -9.56
CA PRO A 81 20.47 -1.00 -10.94
C PRO A 81 19.01 -0.73 -11.33
N TYR A 82 18.82 0.15 -12.31
CA TYR A 82 17.52 0.59 -12.83
C TYR A 82 16.46 -0.53 -12.76
N GLN A 83 15.42 -0.32 -11.96
CA GLN A 83 14.33 -1.28 -11.77
C GLN A 83 13.08 -0.81 -12.48
N THR A 84 12.27 -1.76 -12.91
CA THR A 84 10.90 -1.51 -13.34
C THR A 84 9.93 -2.08 -12.31
N ILE A 85 8.80 -1.40 -12.16
CA ILE A 85 7.74 -1.72 -11.22
C ILE A 85 6.46 -1.82 -12.03
N ALA A 86 5.84 -3.00 -12.03
CA ALA A 86 4.48 -3.17 -12.54
C ALA A 86 3.53 -2.44 -11.59
N CYS A 87 2.65 -1.61 -12.12
CA CYS A 87 1.88 -0.68 -11.33
C CYS A 87 0.50 -0.46 -11.93
N GLN A 88 -0.53 -0.63 -11.11
CA GLN A 88 -1.88 -0.21 -11.43
C GLN A 88 -2.26 0.99 -10.57
N THR A 89 -2.82 2.01 -11.21
CA THR A 89 -3.22 3.23 -10.51
C THR A 89 -4.72 3.20 -10.26
N VAL A 90 -5.10 3.50 -9.02
CA VAL A 90 -6.49 3.60 -8.60
C VAL A 90 -6.74 5.02 -8.10
N PRO A 91 -7.71 5.75 -8.67
CA PRO A 91 -8.18 7.00 -8.11
C PRO A 91 -8.64 6.79 -6.66
N PHE A 92 -8.35 7.75 -5.79
CA PHE A 92 -8.78 7.72 -4.39
C PHE A 92 -9.50 9.01 -4.06
N THR A 93 -10.73 8.87 -3.61
CA THR A 93 -11.58 9.97 -3.19
C THR A 93 -11.77 9.85 -1.68
N PRO A 94 -11.17 10.76 -0.89
CA PRO A 94 -11.35 10.75 0.55
C PRO A 94 -12.84 10.75 0.91
N PRO A 95 -13.31 9.84 1.78
CA PRO A 95 -14.69 9.84 2.21
C PRO A 95 -15.01 11.13 3.01
N PRO A 96 -16.28 11.56 3.05
CA PRO A 96 -16.75 12.60 3.96
C PRO A 96 -16.34 12.35 5.42
N ALA A 97 -16.32 13.42 6.21
CA ALA A 97 -15.97 13.30 7.62
C ALA A 97 -16.99 12.42 8.36
N GLY A 98 -16.51 11.35 8.99
CA GLY A 98 -17.36 10.38 9.71
C GLY A 98 -17.73 9.14 8.88
N GLU A 99 -17.30 9.06 7.62
CA GLU A 99 -17.49 7.88 6.78
C GLU A 99 -16.23 6.99 6.69
N THR A 100 -16.44 5.74 6.29
CA THR A 100 -15.38 4.73 6.18
C THR A 100 -14.63 4.84 4.87
N VAL A 101 -13.35 4.48 4.91
CA VAL A 101 -12.51 4.30 3.71
C VAL A 101 -12.85 3.00 3.00
N THR A 102 -13.26 1.98 3.77
CA THR A 102 -13.63 0.64 3.30
C THR A 102 -15.15 0.50 3.18
N GLN A 103 -15.59 -0.43 2.35
CA GLN A 103 -17.01 -0.84 2.28
C GLN A 103 -17.30 -2.09 3.13
N PHE A 104 -16.29 -2.62 3.82
CA PHE A 104 -16.45 -3.73 4.76
C PHE A 104 -16.20 -3.26 6.20
N THR A 105 -16.97 -3.84 7.14
CA THR A 105 -16.82 -3.64 8.58
C THR A 105 -16.04 -4.78 9.23
N ASP A 106 -16.02 -5.95 8.60
CA ASP A 106 -15.39 -7.17 9.13
C ASP A 106 -14.38 -7.66 8.10
N GLY A 107 -13.20 -8.07 8.57
CA GLY A 107 -12.17 -8.53 7.66
C GLY A 107 -10.95 -9.11 8.36
N SER A 108 -9.85 -9.22 7.62
CA SER A 108 -8.59 -9.73 8.12
C SER A 108 -7.40 -8.90 7.64
N VAL A 109 -6.36 -8.82 8.46
CA VAL A 109 -5.01 -8.40 8.03
C VAL A 109 -4.13 -9.63 7.90
N ARG A 110 -3.46 -9.81 6.76
CA ARG A 110 -2.63 -10.97 6.42
C ARG A 110 -1.21 -10.50 6.08
N PHE A 111 -0.21 -11.25 6.55
CA PHE A 111 1.21 -10.97 6.33
C PHE A 111 1.82 -12.10 5.51
N LEU A 112 2.39 -11.75 4.35
CA LEU A 112 2.79 -12.72 3.34
C LEU A 112 4.21 -12.43 2.82
N ASN A 113 4.86 -13.45 2.28
CA ASN A 113 5.99 -13.35 1.35
C ASN A 113 7.27 -12.63 1.88
N SER A 114 7.47 -12.53 3.19
CA SER A 114 8.67 -11.91 3.79
C SER A 114 9.83 -12.88 4.07
N GLY A 115 9.55 -14.19 4.14
CA GLY A 115 10.46 -15.20 4.67
C GLY A 115 10.66 -15.12 6.20
N THR A 116 9.79 -14.42 6.92
CA THR A 116 9.85 -14.29 8.39
C THR A 116 8.79 -15.14 9.09
N LEU A 117 8.84 -15.20 10.43
CA LEU A 117 7.81 -15.85 11.25
C LEU A 117 6.43 -15.17 11.16
N LEU A 118 6.31 -14.01 10.52
CA LEU A 118 5.02 -13.39 10.21
C LEU A 118 4.34 -14.00 8.98
N ASP A 119 5.06 -14.73 8.13
CA ASP A 119 4.46 -15.27 6.92
C ASP A 119 3.33 -16.25 7.24
N GLY A 120 2.17 -16.02 6.61
CA GLY A 120 0.97 -16.81 6.83
C GLY A 120 0.21 -16.45 8.11
N THR A 121 0.69 -15.48 8.90
CA THR A 121 -0.08 -14.97 10.04
C THR A 121 -1.21 -14.06 9.56
N SER A 122 -2.34 -14.14 10.25
CA SER A 122 -3.49 -13.27 10.04
C SER A 122 -4.07 -12.83 11.36
N ASN A 123 -4.70 -11.66 11.39
CA ASN A 123 -5.58 -11.27 12.50
C ASN A 123 -6.94 -10.89 11.95
N THR A 124 -8.01 -11.33 12.62
CA THR A 124 -9.35 -10.80 12.36
C THR A 124 -9.46 -9.38 12.90
N LEU A 125 -10.12 -8.52 12.13
CA LEU A 125 -10.36 -7.14 12.47
C LEU A 125 -11.81 -6.73 12.26
N LEU A 126 -12.24 -5.76 13.07
CA LEU A 126 -13.43 -4.95 12.87
C LEU A 126 -13.00 -3.53 12.56
N ILE A 127 -13.57 -2.95 11.51
CA ILE A 127 -13.40 -1.55 11.13
C ILE A 127 -14.70 -0.83 11.46
N SER A 128 -14.65 0.09 12.42
CA SER A 128 -15.82 0.90 12.76
C SER A 128 -16.10 1.95 11.68
N GLU A 129 -17.29 2.55 11.74
CA GLU A 129 -17.69 3.69 10.90
C GLU A 129 -16.69 4.87 10.95
N LYS A 130 -15.88 4.94 12.01
CA LYS A 130 -14.85 5.97 12.21
C LYS A 130 -13.45 5.52 11.78
N ASN A 131 -13.34 4.46 10.97
CA ASN A 131 -12.07 3.84 10.54
C ASN A 131 -11.19 3.37 11.71
N GLN A 132 -11.79 3.07 12.86
CA GLN A 132 -11.07 2.50 13.99
C GLN A 132 -10.98 1.00 13.81
N VAL A 133 -9.76 0.48 13.80
CA VAL A 133 -9.51 -0.95 13.65
C VAL A 133 -9.42 -1.58 15.04
N THR A 134 -10.26 -2.57 15.30
CA THR A 134 -10.23 -3.41 16.49
C THR A 134 -9.81 -4.81 16.09
N ILE A 135 -8.76 -5.35 16.72
CA ILE A 135 -8.39 -6.76 16.55
C ILE A 135 -9.29 -7.60 17.46
N THR A 136 -10.00 -8.57 16.89
CA THR A 136 -11.01 -9.35 17.64
C THR A 136 -10.47 -10.65 18.22
N GLU A 137 -9.24 -11.02 17.89
CA GLU A 137 -8.61 -12.19 18.48
C GLU A 137 -8.49 -12.04 20.01
N PRO A 138 -8.90 -13.06 20.79
CA PRO A 138 -8.87 -13.00 22.24
C PRO A 138 -7.49 -12.57 22.77
N GLY A 139 -7.45 -11.42 23.45
CA GLY A 139 -6.23 -10.89 24.07
C GLY A 139 -5.19 -10.31 23.10
N ASN A 140 -5.46 -10.26 21.79
CA ASN A 140 -4.55 -9.74 20.75
C ASN A 140 -3.09 -10.24 20.96
N PRO A 141 -2.85 -11.56 20.82
CA PRO A 141 -1.61 -12.19 21.25
C PRO A 141 -0.37 -11.66 20.51
N LEU A 142 -0.54 -11.23 19.26
CA LEU A 142 0.51 -10.63 18.43
C LEU A 142 0.63 -9.10 18.61
N GLY A 143 -0.17 -8.50 19.49
CA GLY A 143 -0.17 -7.07 19.77
C GLY A 143 -0.40 -6.22 18.51
N CYS A 144 -1.15 -6.74 17.54
CA CYS A 144 -1.40 -6.08 16.27
C CYS A 144 -2.18 -4.78 16.51
N SER A 145 -1.78 -3.70 15.85
CA SER A 145 -2.52 -2.44 15.87
C SER A 145 -2.43 -1.77 14.51
N ILE A 146 -3.56 -1.26 14.01
CA ILE A 146 -3.66 -0.61 12.71
C ILE A 146 -4.32 0.76 12.89
N LYS A 147 -3.81 1.75 12.17
CA LYS A 147 -4.42 3.06 12.02
C LYS A 147 -4.63 3.34 10.54
N ILE A 148 -5.85 3.73 10.18
CA ILE A 148 -6.22 4.17 8.85
C ILE A 148 -6.45 5.69 8.89
N ASP A 149 -5.83 6.43 7.97
CA ASP A 149 -6.09 7.86 7.76
C ASP A 149 -7.08 8.03 6.61
N ALA A 150 -8.33 8.41 6.93
CA ALA A 150 -9.37 8.57 5.94
C ALA A 150 -9.07 9.62 4.87
N LYS A 151 -8.35 10.69 5.21
CA LYS A 151 -8.02 11.76 4.25
C LYS A 151 -7.04 11.29 3.19
N THR A 152 -6.14 10.39 3.56
CA THR A 152 -5.08 9.90 2.68
C THR A 152 -5.28 8.44 2.28
N GLY A 153 -6.27 7.74 2.79
CA GLY A 153 -6.43 6.29 2.59
C GLY A 153 -5.20 5.48 2.98
N SER A 154 -4.22 6.07 3.66
CA SER A 154 -3.02 5.37 4.08
C SER A 154 -3.30 4.61 5.36
N PHE A 155 -2.67 3.45 5.51
CA PHE A 155 -2.66 2.76 6.78
C PHE A 155 -1.23 2.53 7.25
N SER A 156 -1.12 2.46 8.57
CA SER A 156 0.11 2.09 9.25
C SER A 156 -0.23 1.21 10.42
N GLY A 157 0.67 0.32 10.79
CA GLY A 157 0.47 -0.53 11.93
C GLY A 157 1.76 -1.13 12.43
N LYS A 158 1.62 -1.94 13.46
CA LYS A 158 2.69 -2.74 14.03
C LYS A 158 2.16 -4.08 14.46
N ILE A 159 3.02 -5.09 14.43
CA ILE A 159 2.72 -6.45 14.87
C ILE A 159 3.98 -7.07 15.46
N LYS A 160 3.82 -7.97 16.42
CA LYS A 160 4.89 -8.77 16.98
C LYS A 160 4.90 -10.13 16.27
N PRO A 161 5.98 -10.51 15.58
CA PRO A 161 6.13 -11.87 15.06
C PRO A 161 5.99 -12.90 16.19
N PRO A 162 5.42 -14.09 15.92
CA PRO A 162 5.40 -15.18 16.89
C PRO A 162 6.78 -15.42 17.52
N GLY A 163 6.84 -15.49 18.85
CA GLY A 163 8.09 -15.69 19.60
C GLY A 163 9.04 -14.47 19.67
N SER A 164 8.72 -13.35 19.01
CA SER A 164 9.52 -12.12 19.10
C SER A 164 9.10 -11.27 20.29
N THR A 165 10.03 -10.48 20.84
CA THR A 165 9.72 -9.40 21.78
C THR A 165 9.60 -8.04 21.10
N LYS A 166 10.03 -7.95 19.83
CA LYS A 166 10.09 -6.71 19.04
C LYS A 166 8.89 -6.59 18.09
N PHE A 167 8.44 -5.36 17.91
CA PHE A 167 7.45 -5.02 16.89
C PHE A 167 8.11 -4.79 15.53
N ILE A 168 7.41 -5.20 14.49
CA ILE A 168 7.65 -4.82 13.11
C ILE A 168 6.56 -3.85 12.70
N ASN A 169 6.95 -2.74 12.07
CA ASN A 169 6.01 -1.76 11.53
C ASN A 169 5.64 -2.14 10.09
N PHE A 170 4.40 -1.86 9.72
CA PHE A 170 3.92 -2.06 8.36
C PHE A 170 3.12 -0.85 7.88
N TYR A 171 3.06 -0.69 6.57
CA TYR A 171 2.50 0.49 5.92
C TYR A 171 1.81 0.11 4.62
N GLY A 172 0.79 0.85 4.24
CA GLY A 172 0.14 0.65 2.96
C GLY A 172 -0.94 1.67 2.67
N VAL A 173 -1.77 1.35 1.69
CA VAL A 173 -2.90 2.18 1.28
C VAL A 173 -4.14 1.33 1.03
N MET A 174 -5.30 1.91 1.30
CA MET A 174 -6.60 1.36 0.97
C MET A 174 -6.96 1.72 -0.47
N HIS A 175 -7.45 0.73 -1.21
CA HIS A 175 -7.96 0.85 -2.55
C HIS A 175 -9.49 0.83 -2.50
N GLN A 176 -10.10 1.86 -3.08
CA GLN A 176 -11.56 2.00 -3.16
C GLN A 176 -12.09 1.38 -4.46
N GLY A 177 -13.42 1.25 -4.56
CA GLY A 177 -14.09 0.78 -5.77
C GLY A 177 -14.07 -0.74 -5.89
N ALA A 178 -13.77 -1.26 -7.08
CA ALA A 178 -13.85 -2.69 -7.38
C ALA A 178 -12.85 -3.56 -6.57
N TYR A 179 -11.83 -2.93 -5.96
CA TYR A 179 -10.81 -3.61 -5.18
C TYR A 179 -11.18 -3.77 -3.70
N ASN A 180 -11.71 -2.72 -3.07
CA ASN A 180 -12.14 -2.71 -1.66
C ASN A 180 -11.19 -3.46 -0.69
N TYR A 181 -9.88 -3.30 -0.84
CA TYR A 181 -8.86 -3.89 0.02
C TYR A 181 -7.73 -2.90 0.30
N GLY A 182 -6.95 -3.15 1.35
CA GLY A 182 -5.67 -2.50 1.63
C GLY A 182 -4.52 -3.37 1.16
N LEU A 183 -3.57 -2.76 0.46
CA LEU A 183 -2.30 -3.39 0.12
C LEU A 183 -1.15 -2.57 0.71
N GLY A 184 -0.10 -3.26 1.11
CA GLY A 184 1.03 -2.63 1.79
C GLY A 184 2.25 -3.54 1.88
N PHE A 185 3.22 -3.09 2.66
CA PHE A 185 4.47 -3.80 2.87
C PHE A 185 4.93 -3.71 4.33
N PHE A 186 5.82 -4.62 4.70
CA PHE A 186 6.56 -4.59 5.95
C PHE A 186 8.00 -5.06 5.72
N PRO A 187 8.99 -4.52 6.46
CA PRO A 187 10.36 -5.01 6.35
C PRO A 187 10.47 -6.39 7.02
N GLY A 188 10.89 -7.40 6.26
CA GLY A 188 11.35 -8.68 6.80
C GLY A 188 12.87 -8.69 7.02
N ASP A 189 13.44 -9.88 7.21
CA ASP A 189 14.86 -10.03 7.54
C ASP A 189 15.78 -10.02 6.30
N GLN A 190 15.27 -10.52 5.17
CA GLN A 190 16.01 -10.60 3.89
C GLN A 190 15.30 -9.90 2.73
N ARG A 191 13.99 -9.70 2.86
CA ARG A 191 13.11 -9.02 1.90
C ARG A 191 11.93 -8.40 2.64
N ALA A 192 11.25 -7.45 2.01
CA ALA A 192 9.95 -6.99 2.46
C ALA A 192 8.90 -8.07 2.19
N GLY A 193 7.94 -8.17 3.11
CA GLY A 193 6.71 -8.88 2.88
C GLY A 193 5.58 -7.96 2.48
N GLU A 194 4.47 -8.58 2.14
CA GLU A 194 3.22 -7.95 1.75
C GLU A 194 2.23 -7.95 2.91
N VAL A 195 1.51 -6.83 3.08
CA VAL A 195 0.35 -6.75 3.97
C VAL A 195 -0.91 -6.61 3.14
N VAL A 196 -1.87 -7.48 3.39
CA VAL A 196 -3.20 -7.43 2.76
C VAL A 196 -4.25 -7.22 3.84
N ILE A 197 -5.10 -6.21 3.69
CA ILE A 197 -6.28 -5.96 4.52
C ILE A 197 -7.51 -6.14 3.63
N ALA A 198 -8.35 -7.14 3.86
CA ALA A 198 -9.51 -7.41 3.02
C ALA A 198 -10.68 -7.94 3.84
N ASP A 199 -11.85 -8.02 3.21
CA ASP A 199 -12.98 -8.79 3.73
C ASP A 199 -12.63 -10.28 3.85
N PHE A 200 -13.56 -11.05 4.41
CA PHE A 200 -13.37 -12.47 4.69
C PHE A 200 -13.48 -13.35 3.45
#